data_AF-A0A939FGV4-F1
#
_entry.id   AF-A0A939FGV4-F1
#
_cell.length_a   1.000
_cell.length_b   1.000
_cell.length_c   1.000
_cell.angle_alpha   90.00
_cell.angle_beta   90.00
_cell.angle_gamma   90.00
#
_symmetry.space_group_name_H-M   'P 1'
#
loop_
_entity.id
_entity.type
_entity.pdbx_description
1 polymer ?
#
loop_
_entity_poly.entity_id
_entity_poly.type
_entity_poly.pdbx_seq_one_letter_code
_entity_poly.pdbx_strand_id
1 'polypeptide(L)'
;PVRCAAAPAPRTSRACAPPPAAYLPLSGGLYRDCLVHDFDMLRWVTGREVVEVYATGSDAGPAMFRSAQDIDTAAAVLTLDDGVLATATATRCNG
;
A
#
# COMPACT_ATOMS: atom_id res chain seq x y z
N PRO A 1 -11.76 17.75 -18.53
CA PRO A 1 -10.93 17.54 -17.32
C PRO A 1 -11.76 17.82 -16.05
N VAL A 2 -12.33 16.76 -15.46
CA VAL A 2 -13.11 16.88 -14.22
C VAL A 2 -12.13 17.12 -13.07
N ARG A 3 -12.15 18.32 -12.49
CA ARG A 3 -11.46 18.59 -11.23
C ARG A 3 -12.32 17.98 -10.11
N CYS A 4 -11.82 16.96 -9.44
CA CYS A 4 -12.42 16.48 -8.19
C CYS A 4 -12.27 17.59 -7.14
N ALA A 5 -13.40 18.20 -6.76
CA ALA A 5 -13.48 19.01 -5.55
C ALA A 5 -13.72 18.05 -4.36
N ALA A 6 -12.82 18.07 -3.38
CA ALA A 6 -12.97 17.29 -2.16
C ALA A 6 -14.16 17.81 -1.34
N ALA A 7 -15.24 17.03 -1.26
CA ALA A 7 -16.30 17.22 -0.27
C ALA A 7 -15.90 16.55 1.06
N PRO A 8 -16.35 17.05 2.23
CA PRO A 8 -16.08 16.40 3.50
C PRO A 8 -16.94 15.13 3.59
N ALA A 9 -16.34 13.98 3.30
CA ALA A 9 -17.03 12.70 3.38
C ALA A 9 -17.27 12.30 4.86
N PRO A 10 -18.44 11.72 5.19
CA PRO A 10 -18.69 11.14 6.49
C PRO A 10 -17.67 10.03 6.78
N ARG A 11 -17.23 9.94 8.04
CA ARG A 11 -16.21 9.02 8.53
C ARG A 11 -16.74 7.58 8.60
N THR A 12 -17.00 7.00 7.43
CA THR A 12 -17.18 5.56 7.23
C THR A 12 -16.08 5.08 6.29
N SER A 13 -15.71 3.82 6.44
CA SER A 13 -14.44 3.16 6.09
C SER A 13 -13.94 3.21 4.63
N ARG A 14 -14.47 4.07 3.77
CA ARG A 14 -14.15 4.10 2.33
C ARG A 14 -13.37 5.32 1.83
N ALA A 15 -13.10 6.31 2.69
CA ALA A 15 -12.24 7.45 2.35
C ALA A 15 -11.18 7.65 3.43
N CYS A 16 -10.20 6.74 3.48
CA CYS A 16 -9.00 6.99 4.28
C CYS A 16 -8.18 8.04 3.51
N ALA A 17 -8.19 9.28 4.00
CA ALA A 17 -7.19 10.25 3.59
C ALA A 17 -5.79 9.67 3.87
N PRO A 18 -4.77 10.04 3.08
CA PRO A 18 -3.41 9.58 3.37
C PRO A 18 -3.00 9.98 4.80
N PRO A 19 -2.09 9.22 5.43
CA PRO A 19 -1.66 9.51 6.79
C PRO A 19 -1.02 10.91 6.87
N PRO A 20 -1.01 11.55 8.06
CA PRO A 20 -0.31 12.82 8.23
C PRO A 20 1.16 12.72 7.81
N ALA A 21 1.70 13.76 7.16
CA ALA A 21 3.09 13.75 6.66
C ALA A 21 4.14 13.43 7.74
N ALA A 22 3.90 13.87 8.99
CA ALA A 22 4.78 13.59 10.12
C ALA A 22 4.86 12.10 10.50
N TYR A 23 3.90 11.28 10.08
CA TYR A 23 3.91 9.84 10.31
C TYR A 23 4.82 9.08 9.34
N LEU A 24 5.00 9.58 8.11
CA LEU A 24 5.71 8.85 7.05
C LEU A 24 7.12 8.40 7.45
N PRO A 25 7.98 9.25 8.08
CA PRO A 25 9.32 8.83 8.49
C PRO A 25 9.33 7.74 9.57
N LEU A 26 8.23 7.59 10.31
CA LEU A 26 8.07 6.62 11.40
C LEU A 26 7.45 5.29 10.93
N SER A 27 6.80 5.30 9.75
CA SER A 27 6.01 4.17 9.25
C SER A 27 6.86 2.98 8.78
N GLY A 28 8.13 3.21 8.43
CA GLY A 28 8.97 2.20 7.78
C GLY A 28 8.63 1.94 6.31
N GLY A 29 7.77 2.76 5.71
CA GLY A 29 7.39 2.76 4.30
C GLY A 29 6.13 1.95 3.99
N LEU A 30 5.52 2.20 2.82
CA LEU A 30 4.22 1.62 2.43
C LEU A 30 4.14 0.09 2.56
N TYR A 31 5.19 -0.64 2.20
CA TYR A 31 5.19 -2.10 2.29
C TYR A 31 5.13 -2.62 3.74
N ARG A 32 5.75 -1.91 4.68
CA ARG A 32 5.79 -2.31 6.10
C ARG A 32 4.57 -1.82 6.86
N ASP A 33 4.04 -0.66 6.50
CA ASP A 33 2.92 -0.04 7.22
C ASP A 33 1.56 -0.47 6.67
N CYS A 34 1.43 -0.70 5.36
CA CYS A 34 0.17 -1.13 4.74
C CYS A 34 0.18 -2.60 4.36
N LEU A 35 1.14 -3.03 3.53
CA LEU A 35 1.12 -4.40 2.97
C LEU A 35 1.56 -5.50 3.93
N VAL A 36 2.04 -5.17 5.13
CA VAL A 36 2.39 -6.17 6.15
C VAL A 36 1.20 -7.09 6.47
N HIS A 37 0.00 -6.53 6.49
CA HIS A 37 -1.23 -7.27 6.74
C HIS A 37 -1.57 -8.19 5.57
N ASP A 38 -1.40 -7.75 4.32
CA ASP A 38 -1.61 -8.57 3.14
C ASP A 38 -0.64 -9.76 3.08
N PHE A 39 0.64 -9.55 3.45
CA PHE A 39 1.62 -10.63 3.52
C PHE A 39 1.27 -11.66 4.59
N ASP A 40 0.83 -11.21 5.77
CA ASP A 40 0.38 -12.11 6.84
C ASP A 40 -0.92 -12.85 6.46
N MET A 41 -1.91 -12.13 5.92
CA MET A 41 -3.17 -12.71 5.45
C MET A 41 -2.95 -13.74 4.35
N LEU A 42 -2.05 -13.49 3.39
CA LEU A 42 -1.72 -14.45 2.33
C LEU A 42 -1.23 -15.76 2.94
N ARG A 43 -0.29 -15.69 3.89
CA ARG A 43 0.24 -16.87 4.59
C ARG A 43 -0.84 -17.57 5.41
N TRP A 44 -1.69 -16.81 6.10
CA TRP A 44 -2.78 -17.34 6.91
C TRP A 44 -3.85 -18.07 6.07
N VAL A 45 -4.30 -17.47 4.98
CA VAL A 45 -5.38 -18.03 4.13
C VAL A 45 -4.89 -19.22 3.32
N THR A 46 -3.65 -19.17 2.82
CA THR A 46 -3.10 -20.24 1.98
C THR A 46 -2.46 -21.37 2.78
N GLY A 47 -2.01 -21.10 4.01
CA GLY A 47 -1.17 -22.00 4.79
C GLY A 47 0.22 -22.23 4.15
N ARG A 48 0.65 -21.34 3.25
CA ARG A 48 1.90 -21.43 2.50
C ARG A 48 2.86 -20.32 2.87
N GLU A 49 4.15 -20.57 2.64
CA GLU A 49 5.19 -19.55 2.79
C GLU A 49 5.50 -18.85 1.47
N VAL A 50 5.82 -17.57 1.55
CA VAL A 50 6.33 -16.78 0.43
C VAL A 50 7.83 -17.04 0.29
N VAL A 51 8.28 -17.46 -0.91
CA VAL A 51 9.69 -17.79 -1.18
C VAL A 51 10.39 -16.78 -2.09
N GLU A 52 9.64 -15.97 -2.84
CA GLU A 52 10.18 -14.91 -3.69
C GLU A 52 9.20 -13.73 -3.76
N VAL A 53 9.74 -12.51 -3.84
CA VAL A 53 8.96 -11.28 -4.01
C VAL A 53 9.63 -10.38 -5.04
N TYR A 54 8.87 -9.95 -6.05
CA TYR A 54 9.19 -8.80 -6.88
C TYR A 54 8.28 -7.63 -6.48
N ALA A 55 8.86 -6.48 -6.14
CA ALA A 55 8.12 -5.31 -5.66
C ALA A 55 8.51 -4.04 -6.44
N THR A 56 7.52 -3.20 -6.72
CA THR A 56 7.70 -1.89 -7.35
C THR A 56 6.63 -0.91 -6.88
N GLY A 57 6.95 0.39 -6.89
CA GLY A 57 6.03 1.42 -6.44
C GLY A 57 6.31 2.79 -7.05
N SER A 58 5.39 3.73 -6.80
CA SER A 58 5.48 5.10 -7.27
C SER A 58 5.06 6.12 -6.20
N ASP A 59 5.55 7.35 -6.35
CA ASP A 59 5.33 8.50 -5.48
C ASP A 59 4.58 9.63 -6.22
N ALA A 60 3.70 9.26 -7.16
CA ALA A 60 3.07 10.16 -8.12
C ALA A 60 1.98 11.07 -7.52
N GLY A 61 1.58 10.82 -6.28
CA GLY A 61 0.61 11.57 -5.50
C GLY A 61 1.19 12.82 -4.82
N PRO A 62 0.64 13.21 -3.64
CA PRO A 62 1.08 14.37 -2.88
C PRO A 62 2.59 14.43 -2.64
N ALA A 63 3.18 15.63 -2.75
CA ALA A 63 4.64 15.84 -2.62
C ALA A 63 5.24 15.39 -1.27
N MET A 64 4.41 15.17 -0.25
CA MET A 64 4.86 14.67 1.05
C MET A 64 5.49 13.28 0.97
N PHE A 65 5.06 12.41 0.06
CA PHE A 65 5.63 11.07 -0.11
C PHE A 65 7.06 11.14 -0.65
N ARG A 66 7.27 11.92 -1.72
CA ARG A 66 8.61 12.24 -2.25
C ARG A 66 9.53 12.86 -1.19
N SER A 67 8.99 13.79 -0.41
CA SER A 67 9.74 14.48 0.65
C SER A 67 10.17 13.53 1.77
N ALA A 68 9.37 12.50 2.04
CA ALA A 68 9.66 11.47 3.04
C ALA A 68 10.45 10.27 2.47
N GLN A 69 10.80 10.28 1.18
CA GLN A 69 11.40 9.13 0.47
C GLN A 69 10.55 7.86 0.60
N ASP A 70 9.22 8.01 0.55
CA ASP A 70 8.23 6.92 0.60
C ASP A 70 7.37 6.94 -0.68
N ILE A 71 6.71 5.82 -0.96
CA ILE A 71 5.79 5.66 -2.09
C ILE A 71 4.34 5.78 -1.62
N ASP A 72 3.47 6.23 -2.52
CA ASP A 72 2.02 6.25 -2.24
C ASP A 72 1.29 5.04 -2.83
N THR A 73 1.88 4.38 -3.83
CA THR A 73 1.28 3.26 -4.55
C THR A 73 2.32 2.15 -4.68
N ALA A 74 1.94 0.94 -4.28
CA ALA A 74 2.77 -0.26 -4.31
C ALA A 74 2.09 -1.37 -5.09
N ALA A 75 2.91 -2.16 -5.80
CA ALA A 75 2.57 -3.46 -6.31
C ALA A 75 3.66 -4.47 -5.94
N ALA A 76 3.26 -5.71 -5.70
CA ALA A 76 4.15 -6.84 -5.51
C ALA A 76 3.58 -8.09 -6.17
N VAL A 77 4.47 -8.90 -6.75
CA VAL A 77 4.21 -10.27 -7.19
C VAL A 77 4.98 -11.19 -6.25
N LEU A 78 4.29 -12.18 -5.70
CA LEU A 78 4.81 -13.13 -4.73
C LEU A 78 4.73 -14.54 -5.30
N THR A 79 5.79 -15.33 -5.10
CA THR A 79 5.82 -16.76 -5.38
C THR A 79 5.72 -17.51 -4.06
N LEU A 80 4.76 -18.42 -3.94
CA LEU A 80 4.60 -19.33 -2.80
C LEU A 80 5.46 -20.58 -2.96
N ASP A 81 5.67 -21.31 -1.86
CA ASP A 81 6.49 -22.53 -1.82
C ASP A 81 6.04 -23.66 -2.78
N ASP A 82 4.77 -23.65 -3.22
CA ASP A 82 4.20 -24.58 -4.19
C ASP A 82 4.15 -24.04 -5.62
N GLY A 83 4.77 -22.88 -5.85
CA GLY A 83 4.86 -22.21 -7.16
C GLY A 83 3.61 -21.39 -7.52
N VAL A 84 2.60 -21.31 -6.66
CA VAL A 84 1.45 -20.42 -6.88
C VAL A 84 1.92 -18.96 -6.84
N LEU A 85 1.39 -18.15 -7.76
CA LEU A 85 1.61 -16.72 -7.79
C LEU A 85 0.49 -15.98 -7.08
N ALA A 86 0.86 -14.98 -6.28
CA ALA A 86 -0.05 -14.04 -5.65
C ALA A 86 0.36 -12.60 -5.99
N THR A 87 -0.60 -11.69 -5.93
CA THR A 87 -0.35 -10.25 -6.12
C THR A 87 -0.85 -9.48 -4.91
N ALA A 88 -0.11 -8.46 -4.50
CA ALA A 88 -0.50 -7.54 -3.46
C ALA A 88 -0.34 -6.11 -3.97
N THR A 89 -1.37 -5.29 -3.78
CA THR A 89 -1.35 -3.88 -4.18
C THR A 89 -1.88 -3.02 -3.05
N ALA A 90 -1.30 -1.84 -2.88
CA ALA A 90 -1.74 -0.86 -1.90
C ALA A 90 -1.65 0.54 -2.47
N THR A 91 -2.54 1.41 -2.04
CA THR A 91 -2.43 2.84 -2.26
C THR A 91 -2.81 3.62 -1.00
N ARG A 92 -2.10 4.72 -0.73
CA ARG A 92 -2.43 5.71 0.30
C ARG A 92 -3.50 6.70 -0.17
N CYS A 93 -3.80 6.71 -1.46
CA CYS A 93 -4.67 7.68 -2.10
C CYS A 93 -5.85 6.95 -2.73
N ASN A 94 -7.00 6.95 -2.05
CA ASN A 94 -8.26 6.57 -2.70
C ASN A 94 -8.67 7.72 -3.63
N GLY A 95 -8.93 7.41 -4.90
CA GLY A 95 -9.35 8.36 -5.94
C GLY A 95 -10.73 8.99 -5.71
#